data_AF-A0A2E1CQX0-F1
#
_entry.id   AF-A0A2E1CQX0-F1
#
_cell.length_a   1.000
_cell.length_b   1.000
_cell.length_c   1.000
_cell.angle_alpha   90.00
_cell.angle_beta   90.00
_cell.angle_gamma   90.00
#
_symmetry.space_group_name_H-M   'P 1'
#
loop_
_entity.id
_entity.type
_entity.pdbx_description
1 polymer ?
#
loop_
_entity_poly.entity_id
_entity_poly.type
_entity_poly.pdbx_seq_one_letter_code
_entity_poly.pdbx_strand_id
1 'polypeptide(L)'
;MDEEFENAIQEIRAKTGSNERDRIYELLGLLVLFGGAALTLISYFVAGSQNSGNVDIDNLEHNEHMILAIFGVVLSIVGGFIYLRFSIGRYLRFWLLRQIHENSKSSIE
;
A
#
# COMPACT_ATOMS: atom_id res chain seq x y z
N MET A 1 -41.98 9.00 1.77
CA MET A 1 -40.54 8.82 1.51
C MET A 1 -40.08 10.23 1.22
N ASP A 2 -39.61 10.89 2.26
CA ASP A 2 -39.68 12.34 2.37
C ASP A 2 -38.38 12.93 1.79
N GLU A 3 -38.47 14.01 1.01
CA GLU A 3 -37.35 14.60 0.24
C GLU A 3 -36.13 14.94 1.13
N GLU A 4 -36.37 15.24 2.41
CA GLU A 4 -35.31 15.42 3.41
C GLU A 4 -34.46 14.16 3.64
N PHE A 5 -35.11 13.00 3.66
CA PHE A 5 -34.43 11.72 3.85
C PHE A 5 -33.58 11.37 2.62
N GLU A 6 -34.08 11.69 1.43
CA GLU A 6 -33.38 11.45 0.17
C GLU A 6 -32.14 12.37 0.04
N ASN A 7 -32.25 13.63 0.46
CA ASN A 7 -31.12 14.56 0.57
C ASN A 7 -30.09 14.13 1.61
N ALA A 8 -30.51 13.68 2.79
CA ALA A 8 -29.61 13.19 3.83
C ALA A 8 -28.82 11.94 3.37
N ILE A 9 -29.47 11.02 2.64
CA ILE A 9 -28.79 9.87 2.04
C ILE A 9 -27.81 10.31 0.95
N GLN A 10 -28.17 11.27 0.10
CA GLN A 10 -27.25 11.80 -0.91
C GLN A 10 -26.03 12.47 -0.29
N GLU A 11 -26.19 13.23 0.80
CA GLU A 11 -25.07 13.87 1.50
C GLU A 11 -24.12 12.83 2.14
N ILE A 12 -24.66 11.78 2.76
CA ILE A 12 -23.88 10.66 3.31
C ILE A 12 -23.15 9.92 2.18
N ARG A 13 -23.82 9.68 1.05
CA ARG A 13 -23.24 9.01 -0.13
C ARG A 13 -22.16 9.87 -0.79
N ALA A 14 -22.32 11.19 -0.83
CA ALA A 14 -21.31 12.13 -1.32
C ALA A 14 -20.08 12.19 -0.40
N LYS A 15 -20.26 12.20 0.93
CA LYS A 15 -19.16 12.07 1.90
C LYS A 15 -18.43 10.72 1.81
N THR A 16 -19.14 9.67 1.39
CA THR A 16 -18.56 8.32 1.16
C THR A 16 -17.57 8.30 -0.01
N GLY A 17 -17.57 9.29 -0.92
CA GLY A 17 -16.58 9.42 -1.99
C GLY A 17 -15.12 9.55 -1.51
N SER A 18 -14.89 9.96 -0.25
CA SER A 18 -13.55 9.93 0.36
C SER A 18 -12.95 8.52 0.47
N ASN A 19 -13.80 7.49 0.55
CA ASN A 19 -13.41 6.09 0.69
C ASN A 19 -12.71 5.53 -0.57
N GLU A 20 -13.04 6.07 -1.75
CA GLU A 20 -12.46 5.60 -3.01
C GLU A 20 -11.02 6.07 -3.19
N ARG A 21 -10.71 7.32 -2.80
CA ARG A 21 -9.33 7.84 -2.79
C ARG A 21 -8.45 7.06 -1.82
N ASP A 22 -8.93 6.79 -0.60
CA ASP A 22 -8.16 6.02 0.39
C ASP A 22 -7.83 4.61 -0.12
N ARG A 23 -8.78 3.96 -0.81
CA ARG A 23 -8.57 2.65 -1.45
C ARG A 23 -7.55 2.72 -2.60
N ILE A 24 -7.56 3.79 -3.39
CA ILE A 24 -6.56 3.99 -4.46
C ILE A 24 -5.16 4.12 -3.87
N TYR A 25 -4.98 4.91 -2.80
CA TYR A 25 -3.68 5.05 -2.14
C TYR A 25 -3.19 3.75 -1.47
N GLU A 26 -4.11 2.96 -0.89
CA GLU A 26 -3.81 1.61 -0.39
C GLU A 26 -3.29 0.71 -1.52
N LEU A 27 -4.01 0.65 -2.66
CA LEU A 27 -3.63 -0.19 -3.79
C LEU A 27 -2.30 0.26 -4.42
N LEU A 28 -2.11 1.58 -4.55
CA LEU A 28 -0.90 2.17 -5.10
C LEU A 28 0.31 1.88 -4.19
N GLY A 29 0.17 2.05 -2.87
CA GLY A 29 1.21 1.68 -1.92
C GLY A 29 1.59 0.20 -1.98
N LEU A 30 0.59 -0.68 -2.12
CA LEU A 30 0.80 -2.12 -2.29
C LEU A 30 1.54 -2.44 -3.60
N LEU A 31 1.15 -1.82 -4.71
CA LEU A 31 1.82 -1.98 -6.00
C LEU A 31 3.28 -1.50 -5.94
N VAL A 32 3.56 -0.39 -5.27
CA VAL A 32 4.93 0.12 -5.09
C VAL A 32 5.75 -0.81 -4.20
N LEU A 33 5.17 -1.34 -3.11
CA LEU A 33 5.84 -2.31 -2.24
C LEU A 33 6.27 -3.56 -3.01
N PHE A 34 5.34 -4.19 -3.71
CA PHE A 34 5.61 -5.40 -4.49
C PHE A 34 6.50 -5.11 -5.70
N GLY A 35 6.33 -3.96 -6.35
CA GLY A 35 7.18 -3.52 -7.45
C GLY A 35 8.63 -3.35 -7.03
N GLY A 36 8.89 -2.67 -5.90
CA GLY A 36 10.23 -2.53 -5.34
C GLY A 36 10.85 -3.88 -4.95
N ALA A 37 10.07 -4.75 -4.30
CA ALA A 37 10.52 -6.09 -3.91
C ALA A 37 10.86 -6.98 -5.12
N ALA A 38 10.06 -6.92 -6.19
CA ALA A 38 10.36 -7.62 -7.44
C ALA A 38 11.65 -7.07 -8.08
N LEU A 39 11.82 -5.75 -8.10
CA LEU A 39 13.00 -5.10 -8.65
C LEU A 39 14.28 -5.54 -7.93
N THR A 40 14.24 -5.64 -6.59
CA THR A 40 15.37 -6.18 -5.79
C THR A 40 15.72 -7.60 -6.15
N LEU A 41 14.73 -8.48 -6.29
CA LEU A 41 14.96 -9.88 -6.62
C LEU A 41 15.55 -10.02 -8.01
N ILE A 42 14.99 -9.30 -8.99
CA ILE A 42 15.51 -9.28 -10.36
C ILE A 42 16.98 -8.81 -10.35
N SER A 43 17.27 -7.72 -9.66
CA SER A 43 18.65 -7.19 -9.59
C SER A 43 19.62 -8.20 -8.97
N TYR A 44 19.22 -8.90 -7.90
CA TYR A 44 20.03 -9.93 -7.27
C TYR A 44 20.33 -11.11 -8.22
N PHE A 45 19.32 -11.62 -8.93
CA PHE A 45 19.50 -12.71 -9.89
C PHE A 45 20.38 -12.30 -11.08
N VAL A 46 20.20 -11.07 -11.60
CA VAL A 46 21.01 -10.55 -12.69
C VAL A 46 22.47 -10.35 -12.24
N ALA A 47 22.69 -9.75 -11.07
CA ALA A 47 24.03 -9.61 -10.49
C ALA A 47 24.75 -10.95 -10.32
N GLY A 48 24.04 -12.01 -9.92
CA GLY A 48 24.61 -13.35 -9.73
C GLY A 48 24.89 -14.10 -11.04
N SER A 49 24.29 -13.68 -12.15
CA SER A 49 24.47 -14.33 -13.46
C SER A 49 25.65 -13.80 -14.27
N GLN A 50 26.24 -12.68 -13.85
CA GLN A 50 27.35 -12.03 -14.56
C GLN A 50 28.68 -12.66 -14.19
N ASN A 51 29.32 -13.24 -15.21
CA ASN A 51 30.67 -13.82 -15.13
C ASN A 51 31.29 -13.71 -16.53
N SER A 52 31.88 -12.56 -16.82
CA SER A 52 32.59 -12.25 -18.07
C SER A 52 34.01 -12.85 -18.08
N GLY A 53 34.51 -13.28 -16.92
CA GLY A 53 35.87 -13.85 -16.77
C GLY A 53 36.96 -12.77 -16.69
N ASN A 54 36.56 -11.50 -16.68
CA ASN A 54 37.43 -10.36 -16.42
C ASN A 54 36.96 -9.62 -15.16
N VAL A 55 37.77 -9.72 -14.11
CA VAL A 55 37.45 -9.23 -12.75
C VAL A 55 37.11 -7.74 -12.69
N ASP A 56 37.72 -6.90 -13.54
CA ASP A 56 37.47 -5.46 -13.53
C ASP A 56 36.07 -5.11 -14.11
N ILE A 57 35.62 -5.85 -15.13
CA ILE A 57 34.31 -5.65 -15.76
C ILE A 57 33.21 -6.24 -14.86
N ASP A 58 33.45 -7.43 -14.32
CA ASP A 58 32.52 -8.12 -13.42
C ASP A 58 32.22 -7.27 -12.17
N ASN A 59 33.22 -6.55 -11.65
CA ASN A 59 33.05 -5.69 -10.47
C ASN A 59 32.23 -4.44 -10.78
N LEU A 60 32.42 -3.81 -11.95
CA LEU A 60 31.61 -2.65 -12.35
C LEU A 60 30.13 -3.04 -12.50
N GLU A 61 29.84 -4.09 -13.26
CA GLU A 61 28.48 -4.60 -13.46
C GLU A 61 27.82 -4.98 -12.13
N HIS A 62 28.55 -5.67 -11.25
CA HIS A 62 28.05 -6.05 -9.93
C HIS A 62 27.65 -4.83 -9.07
N ASN A 63 28.45 -3.76 -9.09
CA ASN A 63 28.16 -2.53 -8.34
C ASN A 63 26.89 -1.82 -8.84
N GLU A 64 26.65 -1.81 -10.15
CA GLU A 64 25.44 -1.21 -10.74
C GLU A 64 24.18 -1.95 -10.29
N HIS A 65 24.21 -3.29 -10.29
CA HIS A 65 23.10 -4.09 -9.79
C HIS A 65 22.92 -4.02 -8.28
N MET A 66 24.00 -3.83 -7.52
CA MET A 66 23.90 -3.57 -6.08
C MET A 66 23.17 -2.26 -5.80
N ILE A 67 23.47 -1.19 -6.55
CA ILE A 67 22.77 0.10 -6.43
C ILE A 67 21.28 -0.06 -6.77
N LEU A 68 20.96 -0.76 -7.86
CA LEU A 68 19.58 -1.06 -8.25
C LEU A 68 18.84 -1.89 -7.19
N ALA A 69 19.51 -2.86 -6.56
CA ALA A 69 18.94 -3.65 -5.48
C ALA A 69 18.64 -2.76 -4.27
N ILE A 70 19.60 -1.95 -3.81
CA ILE A 70 19.39 -1.03 -2.68
C ILE A 70 18.23 -0.07 -2.97
N PHE A 71 18.16 0.48 -4.18
CA PHE A 71 17.06 1.34 -4.60
C PHE A 71 15.70 0.63 -4.54
N GLY A 72 15.61 -0.61 -5.03
CA GLY A 72 14.40 -1.43 -4.93
C GLY A 72 13.98 -1.71 -3.48
N VAL A 73 14.93 -1.94 -2.56
CA VAL A 73 14.63 -2.10 -1.12
C VAL A 73 14.00 -0.83 -0.56
N VAL A 74 14.60 0.33 -0.83
CA VAL A 74 14.10 1.63 -0.36
C VAL A 74 12.69 1.88 -0.90
N LEU A 75 12.46 1.64 -2.19
CA LEU A 75 11.12 1.71 -2.80
C LEU A 75 10.11 0.79 -2.10
N SER A 76 10.52 -0.45 -1.79
CA SER A 76 9.65 -1.40 -1.10
C SER A 76 9.27 -0.91 0.30
N ILE A 77 10.24 -0.39 1.07
CA ILE A 77 10.00 0.19 2.41
C ILE A 77 9.04 1.39 2.33
N VAL A 78 9.27 2.31 1.39
CA VAL A 78 8.40 3.49 1.20
C VAL A 78 6.99 3.06 0.79
N GLY A 79 6.85 2.14 -0.15
CA GLY A 79 5.56 1.56 -0.55
C GLY A 79 4.84 0.89 0.62
N GLY A 80 5.57 0.16 1.45
CA GLY A 80 5.03 -0.48 2.66
C GLY A 80 4.55 0.51 3.70
N PHE A 81 5.28 1.60 3.92
CA PHE A 81 4.85 2.66 4.83
C PHE A 81 3.57 3.35 4.35
N ILE A 82 3.48 3.65 3.04
CA ILE A 82 2.27 4.21 2.42
C ILE A 82 1.10 3.23 2.60
N TYR A 83 1.27 1.97 2.21
CA TYR A 83 0.25 0.94 2.36
C TYR A 83 -0.25 0.82 3.80
N LEU A 84 0.67 0.70 4.76
CA LEU A 84 0.33 0.56 6.17
C LEU A 84 -0.42 1.79 6.70
N ARG A 85 0.02 3.00 6.34
CA ARG A 85 -0.59 4.26 6.77
C ARG A 85 -2.04 4.40 6.34
N PHE A 86 -2.38 3.93 5.14
CA PHE A 86 -3.75 3.99 4.60
C PHE A 86 -4.59 2.77 5.03
N SER A 87 -3.98 1.59 5.17
CA SER A 87 -4.66 0.36 5.62
C SER A 87 -5.19 0.48 7.07
N ILE A 88 -4.41 1.08 7.97
CA ILE A 88 -4.82 1.27 9.38
C ILE A 88 -6.09 2.13 9.50
N GLY A 89 -6.24 3.18 8.68
CA GLY A 89 -7.41 4.06 8.71
C GLY A 89 -8.71 3.30 8.38
N ARG A 90 -8.63 2.34 7.47
CA ARG A 90 -9.76 1.47 7.11
C ARG A 90 -10.11 0.51 8.24
N TYR A 91 -9.12 -0.12 8.86
CA TYR A 91 -9.33 -1.04 9.98
C TYR A 91 -9.98 -0.33 11.18
N LEU A 92 -9.47 0.83 11.58
CA LEU A 92 -10.02 1.61 12.70
C LEU A 92 -11.47 2.03 12.46
N ARG A 93 -11.85 2.36 11.22
CA ARG A 93 -13.24 2.68 10.86
C ARG A 93 -14.17 1.49 11.06
N PHE A 94 -13.79 0.31 10.56
CA PHE A 94 -14.57 -0.91 10.78
C PHE A 94 -14.68 -1.25 12.26
N TRP A 95 -13.60 -1.06 13.01
CA TRP A 95 -13.57 -1.29 14.44
C TRP A 95 -14.50 -0.34 15.20
N LEU A 96 -14.51 0.95 14.87
CA LEU A 96 -15.43 1.94 15.45
C LEU A 96 -16.90 1.66 15.10
N LEU A 97 -17.21 1.30 13.85
CA LEU A 97 -18.56 0.92 13.45
C LEU A 97 -19.09 -0.26 14.26
N ARG A 98 -18.22 -1.25 14.50
CA ARG A 98 -18.54 -2.39 15.34
C ARG A 98 -18.84 -1.97 16.78
N GLN A 99 -18.00 -1.13 17.38
CA GLN A 99 -18.18 -0.64 18.75
C GLN A 99 -19.49 0.13 18.95
N ILE A 100 -19.87 0.98 17.99
CA ILE A 100 -21.15 1.72 18.03
C ILE A 100 -22.33 0.75 17.97
N HIS A 101 -22.26 -0.26 17.12
CA HIS A 101 -23.32 -1.27 16.99
C HIS A 101 -23.47 -2.10 18.27
N GLU A 102 -22.35 -2.51 18.88
CA GLU A 102 -22.34 -3.27 20.13
C GLU A 102 -22.93 -2.44 21.29
N ASN A 103 -22.55 -1.15 21.42
CA ASN A 103 -23.13 -0.25 22.43
C ASN A 103 -24.62 0.03 22.22
N SER A 104 -25.05 0.27 20.97
CA SER A 104 -26.46 0.51 20.65
C SER A 104 -27.35 -0.69 20.96
N LYS A 105 -26.82 -1.92 20.88
CA LYS A 105 -27.56 -3.13 21.23
C LYS A 105 -27.74 -3.25 22.74
N SER A 106 -26.71 -2.89 23.52
CA SER A 106 -26.75 -2.93 24.99
C SER A 106 -27.70 -1.92 25.64
N SER A 107 -28.05 -0.83 24.95
CA SER A 107 -28.96 0.20 25.49
C SER A 107 -30.45 -0.10 25.25
N ILE A 108 -30.75 -1.17 24.49
CA ILE A 108 -32.12 -1.59 24.15
C ILE A 108 -32.55 -2.79 25.00
N GLU A 109 -31.61 -3.51 25.63
CA GLU A 109 -31.86 -4.48 26.72
C GLU A 109 -31.92 -3.79 28.09
#